data_AF-A0AAF3FN92-F1
#
_entry.id   AF-A0AAF3FN92-F1
#
_cell.length_a   1.000
_cell.length_b   1.000
_cell.length_c   1.000
_cell.angle_alpha   90.00
_cell.angle_beta   90.00
_cell.angle_gamma   90.00
#
_symmetry.space_group_name_H-M   'P 1'
#
loop_
_entity.id
_entity.type
_entity.pdbx_description
1 polymer ?
#
loop_
_entity_poly.entity_id
_entity_poly.type
_entity_poly.pdbx_seq_one_letter_code
_entity_poly.pdbx_strand_id
1 'polypeptide(L)'
;MVLVRNEPSTTLRKWDFQELEMNLDVDMNESRRESVSSFTSERSRSKSRSNCSAYSASVESGLETAKKQNGAYLFGPMKWLSETAGQLFDKRESIDFSNTYTQELLKPLFVYMSALGLDHTFSLNHSIFHKLYNVAVFLLLIASTLRKFTQIGDRGAQQKEIALKDAMFDPSVVMTLCHCLFMFSGCSAAFMLLLFQQRRRRVYEVLDQGIGKGKAKEEDAHLLNINKALVILSGVFSSIMAAMHFFTKTGVLELPQSPPLITNDLPFIIMETYIIFVTQSSILMLASLFSQLCLILCSSIRRLCAEMLPVHEECPTTEQSLKQIHDVQIHYQELYNAKALIEENFSFAIFFTYGCCIPMICFLSYILLKNSHLSDTTETVSLLMWVFNTITVLLFFSIPAFMVQEEGEKILSSCFRMYHETLCEDRDLLVMSQMQFLSIQMHTSRIQLTAGNFFVMTRKILLTLISAIFTYFLIIVQFESESKANNPKPPAKG
;
A
#
# COMPACT_ATOMS: atom_id res chain seq x y z
N MET A 1 -36.70 15.35 52.15
CA MET A 1 -35.48 14.75 51.58
C MET A 1 -35.92 13.92 50.39
N VAL A 2 -35.99 14.55 49.22
CA VAL A 2 -36.42 13.96 47.94
C VAL A 2 -35.39 14.44 46.92
N LEU A 3 -34.57 13.53 46.41
CA LEU A 3 -33.51 13.81 45.45
C LEU A 3 -34.10 13.80 44.04
N VAL A 4 -34.15 14.96 43.42
CA VAL A 4 -34.41 15.14 41.99
C VAL A 4 -33.08 14.97 41.26
N ARG A 5 -33.00 13.96 40.38
CA ARG A 5 -31.85 13.68 39.51
C ARG A 5 -32.20 14.19 38.11
N ASN A 6 -31.51 15.24 37.67
CA ASN A 6 -31.55 15.73 36.30
C ASN A 6 -30.61 14.86 35.44
N GLU A 7 -31.15 14.24 34.39
CA GLU A 7 -30.38 13.71 33.27
C GLU A 7 -30.56 14.63 32.05
N PRO A 8 -29.50 15.01 31.32
CA PRO A 8 -29.64 15.65 30.03
C PRO A 8 -29.74 14.60 28.91
N SER A 9 -30.83 14.68 28.15
CA SER A 9 -31.06 13.92 26.92
C SER A 9 -30.12 14.38 25.80
N THR A 10 -29.31 13.46 25.28
CA THR A 10 -28.58 13.62 24.01
C THR A 10 -29.15 12.65 22.99
N THR A 11 -30.22 13.06 22.31
CA THR A 11 -30.73 12.40 21.11
C THR A 11 -30.02 12.97 19.89
N LEU A 12 -28.87 12.40 19.55
CA LEU A 12 -28.26 12.54 18.22
C LEU A 12 -29.14 11.82 17.20
N ARG A 13 -29.96 12.60 16.49
CA ARG A 13 -30.85 12.14 15.43
C ARG A 13 -29.99 11.62 14.28
N LYS A 14 -30.10 10.32 14.01
CA LYS A 14 -29.60 9.66 12.80
C LYS A 14 -30.46 10.19 11.66
N TRP A 15 -29.90 11.01 10.77
CA TRP A 15 -30.64 11.53 9.62
C TRP A 15 -30.61 10.49 8.51
N ASP A 16 -31.80 10.15 8.01
CA ASP A 16 -32.01 9.15 6.99
C ASP A 16 -31.50 9.64 5.63
N PHE A 17 -30.44 8.98 5.15
CA PHE A 17 -29.82 9.18 3.84
C PHE A 17 -30.79 9.01 2.65
N GLN A 18 -31.96 8.41 2.89
CA GLN A 18 -32.94 8.05 1.87
C GLN A 18 -33.89 9.20 1.48
N GLU A 19 -34.03 10.21 2.36
CA GLU A 19 -34.88 11.38 2.09
C GLU A 19 -34.14 12.42 1.23
N LEU A 20 -32.79 12.42 1.26
CA LEU A 20 -31.96 13.27 0.40
C LEU A 20 -31.91 12.76 -1.06
N GLU A 21 -31.84 11.45 -1.28
CA GLU A 21 -31.87 10.87 -2.64
C GLU A 21 -33.21 11.14 -3.33
N MET A 22 -34.32 11.09 -2.59
CA MET A 22 -35.66 11.35 -3.15
C MET A 22 -35.88 12.82 -3.51
N ASN A 23 -35.37 13.76 -2.71
CA ASN A 23 -35.49 15.19 -3.01
C ASN A 23 -34.59 15.62 -4.18
N LEU A 24 -33.43 14.96 -4.38
CA LEU A 24 -32.53 15.19 -5.51
C LEU A 24 -33.12 14.74 -6.87
N ASP A 25 -33.89 13.65 -6.90
CA ASP A 25 -34.53 13.17 -8.13
C ASP A 25 -35.78 13.98 -8.53
N VAL A 26 -36.43 14.64 -7.57
CA VAL A 26 -37.59 15.52 -7.82
C VAL A 26 -37.12 16.86 -8.38
N ASP A 27 -36.12 17.50 -7.76
CA ASP A 27 -35.57 18.78 -8.23
C ASP A 27 -34.88 18.67 -9.61
N MET A 28 -34.22 17.55 -9.90
CA MET A 28 -33.64 17.31 -11.23
C MET A 28 -34.70 17.13 -12.33
N ASN A 29 -35.88 16.58 -12.01
CA ASN A 29 -36.95 16.44 -13.00
C ASN A 29 -37.73 17.73 -13.22
N GLU A 30 -37.79 18.61 -12.21
CA GLU A 30 -38.43 19.92 -12.31
C GLU A 30 -37.55 20.92 -13.07
N SER A 31 -36.23 20.93 -12.81
CA SER A 31 -35.26 21.72 -13.58
C SER A 31 -35.13 21.24 -15.05
N ARG A 32 -35.37 19.95 -15.32
CA ARG A 32 -35.44 19.39 -16.68
C ARG A 32 -36.74 19.72 -17.42
N ARG A 33 -37.83 20.04 -16.70
CA ARG A 33 -39.09 20.51 -17.31
C ARG A 33 -39.06 21.99 -17.63
N GLU A 34 -38.36 22.81 -16.86
CA GLU A 34 -38.20 24.25 -17.14
C GLU A 34 -37.15 24.56 -18.23
N SER A 35 -36.17 23.68 -18.42
CA SER A 35 -35.16 23.81 -19.49
C SER A 35 -35.65 23.38 -20.88
N VAL A 36 -36.80 22.68 -20.98
CA VAL A 36 -37.41 22.29 -22.27
C VAL A 36 -38.48 23.29 -22.74
N SER A 37 -39.03 24.12 -21.85
CA SER A 37 -40.05 25.12 -22.21
C SER A 37 -39.50 26.50 -22.60
N SER A 38 -38.21 26.76 -22.38
CA SER A 38 -37.58 28.07 -22.63
C SER A 38 -36.65 28.13 -23.87
N PHE A 39 -36.53 27.04 -24.63
CA PHE A 39 -35.63 26.95 -25.80
C PHE A 39 -36.31 27.21 -27.16
N THR A 40 -37.25 28.16 -27.23
CA THR A 40 -37.69 28.76 -28.51
C THR A 40 -38.05 30.23 -28.36
N SER A 41 -37.10 31.08 -27.99
CA SER A 41 -37.10 32.52 -28.36
C SER A 41 -35.91 33.20 -27.70
N GLU A 42 -34.83 33.44 -28.44
CA GLU A 42 -34.30 34.78 -28.68
C GLU A 42 -32.91 34.71 -29.32
N ARG A 43 -32.92 35.13 -30.58
CA ARG A 43 -31.77 35.34 -31.44
C ARG A 43 -31.37 36.80 -31.28
N SER A 44 -30.30 37.09 -30.53
CA SER A 44 -29.30 38.16 -30.81
C SER A 44 -28.58 38.64 -29.55
N ARG A 45 -27.28 38.37 -29.45
CA ARG A 45 -26.23 39.41 -29.37
C ARG A 45 -24.85 38.77 -29.21
N SER A 46 -23.93 39.35 -29.96
CA SER A 46 -22.55 38.96 -30.18
C SER A 46 -21.59 39.47 -29.11
N LYS A 47 -20.43 38.80 -29.03
CA LYS A 47 -19.13 39.22 -28.46
C LYS A 47 -18.99 39.14 -26.93
N SER A 48 -18.67 37.94 -26.44
CA SER A 48 -17.56 37.68 -25.50
C SER A 48 -17.47 36.17 -25.23
N ARG A 49 -16.91 35.40 -26.16
CA ARG A 49 -16.63 33.96 -25.99
C ARG A 49 -15.44 33.57 -26.86
N SER A 50 -14.23 33.84 -26.37
CA SER A 50 -13.01 33.20 -26.91
C SER A 50 -12.19 32.48 -25.85
N ASN A 51 -12.47 32.65 -24.55
CA ASN A 51 -11.64 32.06 -23.49
C ASN A 51 -12.29 30.86 -22.76
N CYS A 52 -13.60 30.61 -22.92
CA CYS A 52 -14.27 29.43 -22.34
C CYS A 52 -14.22 28.17 -23.24
N SER A 53 -13.94 28.31 -24.53
CA SER A 53 -13.90 27.18 -25.48
C SER A 53 -12.64 26.32 -25.36
N ALA A 54 -11.55 26.86 -24.80
CA ALA A 54 -10.32 26.11 -24.58
C ALA A 54 -10.40 25.24 -23.31
N TYR A 55 -11.23 25.63 -22.34
CA TYR A 55 -11.34 24.96 -21.04
C TYR A 55 -12.27 23.74 -21.08
N SER A 56 -13.37 23.79 -21.83
CA SER A 56 -14.25 22.62 -22.04
C SER A 56 -13.53 21.50 -22.79
N ALA A 57 -12.67 21.84 -23.76
CA ALA A 57 -11.86 20.87 -24.50
C ALA A 57 -10.78 20.20 -23.64
N SER A 58 -10.21 20.91 -22.66
CA SER A 58 -9.23 20.34 -21.72
C SER A 58 -9.88 19.36 -20.74
N VAL A 59 -11.12 19.60 -20.31
CA VAL A 59 -11.84 18.76 -19.35
C VAL A 59 -12.43 17.51 -20.02
N GLU A 60 -12.96 17.62 -21.25
CA GLU A 60 -13.38 16.46 -22.04
C GLU A 60 -12.20 15.54 -22.39
N SER A 61 -11.02 16.10 -22.68
CA SER A 61 -9.81 15.28 -22.91
C SER A 61 -9.38 14.50 -21.67
N GLY A 62 -9.56 15.05 -20.46
CA GLY A 62 -9.23 14.39 -19.19
C GLY A 62 -10.19 13.26 -18.83
N LEU A 63 -11.49 13.45 -19.11
CA LEU A 63 -12.54 12.47 -18.85
C LEU A 63 -12.49 11.28 -19.84
N GLU A 64 -12.13 11.52 -21.11
CA GLU A 64 -11.91 10.44 -22.08
C GLU A 64 -10.66 9.61 -21.78
N THR A 65 -9.59 10.20 -21.25
CA THR A 65 -8.42 9.43 -20.75
C THR A 65 -8.76 8.56 -19.55
N ALA A 66 -9.59 9.05 -18.62
CA ALA A 66 -10.04 8.26 -17.47
C ALA A 66 -10.95 7.07 -17.88
N LYS A 67 -11.77 7.25 -18.93
CA LYS A 67 -12.65 6.18 -19.44
C LYS A 67 -11.89 5.13 -20.26
N LYS A 68 -10.84 5.53 -21.01
CA LYS A 68 -9.97 4.59 -21.75
C LYS A 68 -9.06 3.77 -20.83
N GLN A 69 -8.66 4.29 -19.67
CA GLN A 69 -7.85 3.53 -18.69
C GLN A 69 -8.66 2.44 -17.97
N ASN A 70 -9.97 2.57 -17.80
CA ASN A 70 -10.74 1.57 -17.05
C ASN A 70 -11.20 0.35 -17.88
N GLY A 71 -10.98 0.32 -19.20
CA GLY A 71 -11.54 -0.70 -20.10
C GLY A 71 -10.58 -1.76 -20.65
N ALA A 72 -9.26 -1.65 -20.43
CA ALA A 72 -8.27 -2.41 -21.22
C ALA A 72 -7.16 -3.09 -20.39
N TYR A 73 -7.50 -3.75 -19.28
CA TYR A 73 -6.51 -4.48 -18.47
C TYR A 73 -7.02 -5.84 -17.99
N LEU A 74 -7.31 -6.77 -18.91
CA LEU A 74 -7.46 -8.19 -18.57
C LEU A 74 -6.28 -9.07 -19.07
N PHE A 75 -5.31 -8.48 -19.77
CA PHE A 75 -4.01 -9.07 -20.12
C PHE A 75 -2.96 -7.95 -20.05
N GLY A 76 -1.84 -7.99 -19.37
CA GLY A 76 -1.21 -8.99 -18.52
C GLY A 76 0.10 -8.34 -18.03
N PRO A 77 0.56 -8.57 -16.79
CA PRO A 77 1.72 -7.90 -16.19
C PRO A 77 3.01 -7.95 -17.05
N MET A 78 3.13 -8.90 -17.98
CA MET A 78 4.21 -8.96 -18.98
C MET A 78 4.18 -7.83 -20.03
N LYS A 79 3.01 -7.40 -20.49
CA LYS A 79 2.91 -6.30 -21.48
C LYS A 79 3.29 -4.96 -20.84
N TRP A 80 2.88 -4.76 -19.59
CA TRP A 80 3.31 -3.61 -18.78
C TRP A 80 4.82 -3.60 -18.54
N LEU A 81 5.43 -4.76 -18.19
CA LEU A 81 6.89 -4.89 -18.05
C LEU A 81 7.63 -4.60 -19.37
N SER A 82 7.11 -5.10 -20.51
CA SER A 82 7.68 -4.94 -21.84
C SER A 82 7.62 -3.49 -22.35
N GLU A 83 6.48 -2.82 -22.21
CA GLU A 83 6.30 -1.43 -22.66
C GLU A 83 7.10 -0.45 -21.76
N THR A 84 7.21 -0.77 -20.47
CA THR A 84 8.04 0.01 -19.53
C THR A 84 9.54 -0.14 -19.84
N ALA A 85 10.02 -1.35 -20.16
CA ALA A 85 11.42 -1.62 -20.48
C ALA A 85 11.90 -0.90 -21.76
N GLY A 86 11.01 -0.71 -22.75
CA GLY A 86 11.33 -0.04 -24.01
C GLY A 86 11.54 1.47 -23.89
N GLN A 87 10.85 2.16 -22.99
CA GLN A 87 11.00 3.61 -22.77
C GLN A 87 12.17 3.97 -21.82
N LEU A 88 12.81 2.97 -21.20
CA LEU A 88 13.78 3.14 -20.11
C LEU A 88 15.21 3.49 -20.56
N PHE A 89 15.54 3.39 -21.85
CA PHE A 89 16.91 3.55 -22.34
C PHE A 89 17.25 4.92 -22.94
N ASP A 90 16.29 5.81 -23.17
CA ASP A 90 16.49 6.90 -24.13
C ASP A 90 16.69 8.31 -23.54
N LYS A 91 16.84 8.48 -22.23
CA LYS A 91 17.20 9.80 -21.64
C LYS A 91 17.92 9.68 -20.30
N ARG A 92 19.25 9.86 -20.33
CA ARG A 92 20.12 9.86 -19.15
C ARG A 92 20.69 11.26 -18.92
N GLU A 93 19.83 12.22 -18.56
CA GLU A 93 20.27 13.52 -18.08
C GLU A 93 20.67 13.41 -16.59
N SER A 94 21.91 13.78 -16.27
CA SER A 94 22.40 13.91 -14.90
C SER A 94 21.83 15.18 -14.29
N ILE A 95 20.93 15.04 -13.32
CA ILE A 95 20.28 16.18 -12.67
C ILE A 95 20.80 16.28 -11.25
N ASP A 96 21.16 17.50 -10.87
CA ASP A 96 21.59 17.84 -9.53
C ASP A 96 20.38 17.97 -8.62
N PHE A 97 20.21 17.02 -7.70
CA PHE A 97 19.06 16.91 -6.80
C PHE A 97 19.38 17.43 -5.39
N SER A 98 20.37 18.31 -5.23
CA SER A 98 20.87 18.70 -3.91
C SER A 98 19.85 19.46 -3.03
N ASN A 99 18.65 19.83 -3.53
CA ASN A 99 17.75 20.78 -2.86
C ASN A 99 16.25 20.40 -2.82
N THR A 100 15.83 19.16 -3.11
CA THR A 100 14.39 18.81 -3.03
C THR A 100 13.98 18.35 -1.63
N TYR A 101 12.86 18.88 -1.13
CA TYR A 101 12.33 18.62 0.22
C TYR A 101 12.15 17.11 0.50
N THR A 102 11.58 16.38 -0.47
CA THR A 102 11.31 14.95 -0.29
C THR A 102 12.61 14.12 -0.19
N GLN A 103 13.72 14.60 -0.76
CA GLN A 103 15.01 13.90 -0.69
C GLN A 103 15.65 14.00 0.70
N GLU A 104 15.57 15.15 1.36
CA GLU A 104 16.07 15.29 2.73
C GLU A 104 15.31 14.36 3.68
N LEU A 105 13.99 14.30 3.50
CA LEU A 105 13.10 13.47 4.30
C LEU A 105 13.38 11.96 4.13
N LEU A 106 13.69 11.53 2.91
CA LEU A 106 13.96 10.13 2.55
C LEU A 106 15.43 9.71 2.67
N LYS A 107 16.34 10.64 2.95
CA LYS A 107 17.79 10.39 3.04
C LYS A 107 18.15 9.17 3.92
N PRO A 108 17.56 8.96 5.11
CA PRO A 108 17.90 7.78 5.92
C PRO A 108 17.61 6.45 5.20
N LEU A 109 16.53 6.43 4.42
CA LEU A 109 16.08 5.26 3.68
C LEU A 109 17.03 4.95 2.52
N PHE A 110 17.47 5.99 1.79
CA PHE A 110 18.45 5.84 0.71
C PHE A 110 19.83 5.43 1.20
N VAL A 111 20.28 5.98 2.35
CA VAL A 111 21.53 5.52 2.98
C VAL A 111 21.44 4.04 3.31
N TYR A 112 20.29 3.58 3.83
CA TYR A 112 20.07 2.17 4.11
C TYR A 112 20.00 1.31 2.83
N MET A 113 19.35 1.78 1.76
CA MET A 113 19.34 1.10 0.44
C MET A 113 20.74 0.97 -0.16
N SER A 114 21.55 2.02 -0.05
CA SER A 114 22.93 2.03 -0.54
C SER A 114 23.80 1.06 0.25
N ALA A 115 23.62 0.96 1.57
CA ALA A 115 24.30 -0.02 2.41
C ALA A 115 23.95 -1.47 2.02
N LEU A 116 22.69 -1.71 1.61
CA LEU A 116 22.21 -3.02 1.16
C LEU A 116 22.65 -3.39 -0.27
N GLY A 117 23.26 -2.46 -1.01
CA GLY A 117 23.62 -2.68 -2.41
C GLY A 117 22.41 -2.64 -3.35
N LEU A 118 21.36 -1.91 -2.98
CA LEU A 118 20.13 -1.80 -3.76
C LEU A 118 19.97 -0.41 -4.38
N ASP A 119 21.04 0.38 -4.50
CA ASP A 119 21.01 1.75 -5.03
C ASP A 119 21.96 1.99 -6.21
N HIS A 120 21.39 2.09 -7.42
CA HIS A 120 22.16 2.37 -8.64
C HIS A 120 22.28 3.85 -8.98
N THR A 121 21.58 4.74 -8.27
CA THR A 121 21.28 6.10 -8.77
C THR A 121 21.81 7.25 -7.91
N PHE A 122 22.31 7.00 -6.71
CA PHE A 122 22.67 8.09 -5.79
C PHE A 122 24.00 8.81 -6.03
N SER A 123 24.84 8.37 -6.98
CA SER A 123 26.01 9.18 -7.33
C SER A 123 26.62 8.81 -8.68
N LEU A 124 26.77 9.82 -9.55
CA LEU A 124 27.65 9.73 -10.73
C LEU A 124 29.12 9.48 -10.32
N ASN A 125 29.50 9.77 -9.07
CA ASN A 125 30.83 9.53 -8.50
C ASN A 125 30.98 8.20 -7.77
N HIS A 126 29.97 7.31 -7.78
CA HIS A 126 30.19 5.99 -7.20
C HIS A 126 31.17 5.18 -8.04
N SER A 127 32.15 4.60 -7.34
CA SER A 127 33.15 3.73 -7.94
C SER A 127 32.46 2.57 -8.66
N ILE A 128 33.09 2.07 -9.74
CA ILE A 128 32.63 0.90 -10.51
C ILE A 128 32.35 -0.29 -9.57
N PHE A 129 33.09 -0.38 -8.46
CA PHE A 129 32.91 -1.39 -7.42
C PHE A 129 31.51 -1.39 -6.79
N HIS A 130 30.90 -0.23 -6.53
CA HIS A 130 29.56 -0.18 -5.92
C HIS A 130 28.48 -0.69 -6.90
N LYS A 131 28.62 -0.34 -8.18
CA LYS A 131 27.72 -0.86 -9.23
C LYS A 131 27.84 -2.37 -9.39
N LEU A 132 29.08 -2.89 -9.36
CA LEU A 132 29.34 -4.33 -9.39
C LEU A 132 28.76 -5.03 -8.16
N TYR A 133 28.91 -4.45 -6.97
CA TYR A 133 28.33 -4.99 -5.73
C TYR A 133 26.80 -5.12 -5.84
N ASN A 134 26.10 -4.07 -6.28
CA ASN A 134 24.64 -4.13 -6.41
C ASN A 134 24.17 -5.20 -7.40
N VAL A 135 24.83 -5.29 -8.57
CA VAL A 135 24.50 -6.32 -9.57
C VAL A 135 24.79 -7.71 -9.01
N ALA A 136 25.90 -7.88 -8.29
CA ALA A 136 26.25 -9.15 -7.65
C ALA A 136 25.22 -9.57 -6.60
N VAL A 137 24.79 -8.66 -5.71
CA VAL A 137 23.77 -8.93 -4.69
C VAL A 137 22.44 -9.31 -5.35
N PHE A 138 22.03 -8.60 -6.40
CA PHE A 138 20.80 -8.90 -7.12
C PHE A 138 20.84 -10.25 -7.85
N LEU A 139 21.94 -10.55 -8.54
CA LEU A 139 22.15 -11.85 -9.19
C LEU A 139 22.20 -12.99 -8.16
N LEU A 140 22.82 -12.76 -7.00
CA LEU A 140 22.85 -13.72 -5.90
C LEU A 140 21.42 -14.00 -5.39
N LEU A 141 20.61 -12.95 -5.21
CA LEU A 141 19.21 -13.08 -4.78
C LEU A 141 18.37 -13.87 -5.79
N ILE A 142 18.53 -13.62 -7.09
CA ILE A 142 17.86 -14.38 -8.16
C ILE A 142 18.31 -15.84 -8.14
N ALA A 143 19.62 -16.08 -8.15
CA ALA A 143 20.19 -17.43 -8.18
C ALA A 143 19.73 -18.27 -6.98
N SER A 144 19.74 -17.67 -5.77
CA SER A 144 19.27 -18.33 -4.56
C SER A 144 17.76 -18.58 -4.57
N THR A 145 16.97 -17.66 -5.12
CA THR A 145 15.52 -17.86 -5.30
C THR A 145 15.25 -19.03 -6.27
N LEU A 146 15.86 -19.01 -7.46
CA LEU A 146 15.71 -20.08 -8.46
C LEU A 146 16.14 -21.43 -7.90
N ARG A 147 17.26 -21.49 -7.17
CA ARG A 147 17.73 -22.72 -6.53
C ARG A 147 16.76 -23.26 -5.50
N LYS A 148 16.12 -22.41 -4.70
CA LYS A 148 15.08 -22.84 -3.75
C LYS A 148 13.88 -23.44 -4.48
N PHE A 149 13.47 -22.88 -5.62
CA PHE A 149 12.43 -23.48 -6.45
C PHE A 149 12.84 -24.83 -7.05
N THR A 150 14.07 -24.99 -7.54
CA THR A 150 14.53 -26.28 -8.10
C THR A 150 14.57 -27.37 -7.03
N GLN A 151 14.93 -27.03 -5.78
CA GLN A 151 14.92 -27.97 -4.66
C GLN A 151 13.54 -28.56 -4.35
N ILE A 152 12.45 -27.80 -4.59
CA ILE A 152 11.08 -28.33 -4.47
C ILE A 152 10.83 -29.38 -5.55
N GLY A 153 11.27 -29.13 -6.77
CA GLY A 153 11.11 -30.04 -7.91
C GLY A 153 11.84 -31.37 -7.73
N ASP A 154 13.09 -31.33 -7.24
CA ASP A 154 13.91 -32.52 -7.04
C ASP A 154 13.34 -33.44 -5.95
N ARG A 155 12.77 -32.85 -4.88
CA ARG A 155 12.04 -33.61 -3.84
C ARG A 155 10.79 -34.28 -4.40
N GLY A 156 10.00 -33.56 -5.20
CA GLY A 156 8.83 -34.13 -5.86
C GLY A 156 9.16 -35.30 -6.80
N ALA A 157 10.36 -35.32 -7.39
CA ALA A 157 10.83 -36.40 -8.24
C ALA A 157 11.30 -37.63 -7.43
N GLN A 158 12.00 -37.44 -6.31
CA GLN A 158 12.42 -38.55 -5.43
C GLN A 158 11.25 -39.17 -4.65
N GLN A 159 10.24 -38.38 -4.33
CA GLN A 159 9.09 -38.80 -3.52
C GLN A 159 7.96 -39.42 -4.36
N LYS A 160 8.13 -39.57 -5.67
CA LYS A 160 7.16 -40.20 -6.60
C LYS A 160 6.82 -41.66 -6.27
N GLU A 161 7.54 -42.31 -5.37
CA GLU A 161 7.22 -43.66 -4.86
C GLU A 161 6.30 -43.67 -3.64
N ILE A 162 6.07 -42.52 -2.98
CA ILE A 162 5.14 -42.38 -1.84
C ILE A 162 3.96 -41.53 -2.30
N ALA A 163 2.73 -41.91 -1.93
CA ALA A 163 1.51 -41.27 -2.38
C ALA A 163 1.60 -39.72 -2.35
N LEU A 164 1.50 -39.09 -3.51
CA LEU A 164 1.66 -37.63 -3.75
C LEU A 164 0.88 -36.75 -2.73
N LYS A 165 -0.23 -37.26 -2.21
CA LYS A 165 -1.05 -36.59 -1.18
C LYS A 165 -0.35 -36.51 0.17
N ASP A 166 0.37 -37.53 0.61
CA ASP A 166 1.02 -37.53 1.93
C ASP A 166 2.32 -36.71 1.91
N ALA A 167 2.98 -36.62 0.75
CA ALA A 167 4.19 -35.84 0.57
C ALA A 167 3.97 -34.32 0.61
N MET A 168 2.81 -33.81 0.15
CA MET A 168 2.52 -32.37 0.13
C MET A 168 2.30 -31.76 1.53
N PHE A 169 1.91 -32.58 2.52
CA PHE A 169 1.67 -32.14 3.90
C PHE A 169 2.83 -32.47 4.85
N ASP A 170 3.99 -32.84 4.31
CA ASP A 170 5.22 -32.94 5.09
C ASP A 170 5.66 -31.52 5.52
N PRO A 171 5.82 -31.24 6.83
CA PRO A 171 6.26 -29.94 7.35
C PRO A 171 7.55 -29.46 6.67
N SER A 172 8.43 -30.37 6.27
CA SER A 172 9.69 -30.03 5.61
C SER A 172 9.46 -29.42 4.21
N VAL A 173 8.49 -29.94 3.46
CA VAL A 173 8.10 -29.44 2.12
C VAL A 173 7.38 -28.10 2.26
N VAL A 174 6.45 -28.00 3.21
CA VAL A 174 5.70 -26.76 3.50
C VAL A 174 6.65 -25.65 3.94
N MET A 175 7.62 -25.93 4.82
CA MET A 175 8.62 -24.94 5.24
C MET A 175 9.53 -24.51 4.09
N THR A 176 9.88 -25.44 3.18
CA THR A 176 10.65 -25.11 1.97
C THR A 176 9.85 -24.20 1.04
N LEU A 177 8.54 -24.44 0.90
CA LEU A 177 7.64 -23.57 0.15
C LEU A 177 7.54 -22.17 0.76
N CYS A 178 7.43 -22.06 2.10
CA CYS A 178 7.47 -20.77 2.80
C CYS A 178 8.76 -20.01 2.51
N HIS A 179 9.92 -20.67 2.58
CA HIS A 179 11.20 -20.06 2.22
C HIS A 179 11.23 -19.61 0.76
N CYS A 180 10.67 -20.39 -0.18
CA CYS A 180 10.62 -19.99 -1.59
C CYS A 180 9.76 -18.75 -1.80
N LEU A 181 8.57 -18.69 -1.19
CA LEU A 181 7.68 -17.53 -1.25
C LEU A 181 8.34 -16.29 -0.64
N PHE A 182 9.04 -16.47 0.48
CA PHE A 182 9.79 -15.41 1.14
C PHE A 182 10.92 -14.86 0.26
N MET A 183 11.76 -15.74 -0.30
CA MET A 183 12.85 -15.38 -1.20
C MET A 183 12.34 -14.69 -2.46
N PHE A 184 11.26 -15.21 -3.03
CA PHE A 184 10.62 -14.64 -4.19
C PHE A 184 10.04 -13.24 -3.90
N SER A 185 9.49 -13.03 -2.71
CA SER A 185 9.01 -11.70 -2.31
C SER A 185 10.12 -10.69 -2.09
N GLY A 186 11.26 -11.08 -1.51
CA GLY A 186 12.41 -10.19 -1.44
C GLY A 186 13.05 -9.92 -2.79
N CYS A 187 13.09 -10.90 -3.70
CA CYS A 187 13.55 -10.69 -5.08
C CYS A 187 12.64 -9.71 -5.84
N SER A 188 11.32 -9.88 -5.72
CA SER A 188 10.33 -8.97 -6.28
C SER A 188 10.45 -7.57 -5.67
N ALA A 189 10.61 -7.48 -4.34
CA ALA A 189 10.78 -6.21 -3.65
C ALA A 189 12.06 -5.49 -4.07
N ALA A 190 13.20 -6.20 -4.15
CA ALA A 190 14.45 -5.65 -4.65
C ALA A 190 14.31 -5.14 -6.07
N PHE A 191 13.68 -5.91 -6.96
CA PHE A 191 13.40 -5.47 -8.34
C PHE A 191 12.52 -4.21 -8.37
N MET A 192 11.46 -4.15 -7.57
CA MET A 192 10.60 -2.97 -7.46
C MET A 192 11.34 -1.76 -6.92
N LEU A 193 12.25 -1.93 -5.96
CA LEU A 193 13.12 -0.86 -5.46
C LEU A 193 14.03 -0.30 -6.55
N LEU A 194 14.58 -1.17 -7.41
CA LEU A 194 15.40 -0.77 -8.56
C LEU A 194 14.57 -0.02 -9.62
N LEU A 195 13.36 -0.50 -9.93
CA LEU A 195 12.44 0.20 -10.84
C LEU A 195 12.01 1.56 -10.27
N PHE A 196 11.74 1.60 -8.97
CA PHE A 196 11.30 2.82 -8.30
C PHE A 196 12.37 3.92 -8.39
N GLN A 197 13.66 3.58 -8.34
CA GLN A 197 14.73 4.55 -8.53
C GLN A 197 14.69 5.28 -9.86
N GLN A 198 14.26 4.61 -10.93
CA GLN A 198 14.14 5.22 -12.25
C GLN A 198 12.90 6.13 -12.32
N ARG A 199 11.82 5.76 -11.63
CA ARG A 199 10.55 6.49 -11.62
C ARG A 199 10.45 7.58 -10.55
N ARG A 200 11.40 7.60 -9.60
CA ARG A 200 11.40 8.45 -8.40
C ARG A 200 11.18 9.93 -8.67
N ARG A 201 11.75 10.43 -9.77
CA ARG A 201 11.75 11.86 -10.11
C ARG A 201 10.33 12.38 -10.25
N ARG A 202 9.48 11.68 -11.01
CA ARG A 202 8.09 12.10 -11.24
C ARG A 202 7.27 12.04 -9.95
N VAL A 203 7.52 11.02 -9.12
CA VAL A 203 6.88 10.87 -7.81
C VAL A 203 7.18 12.05 -6.92
N TYR A 204 8.45 12.41 -6.81
CA TYR A 204 8.83 13.53 -5.96
C TYR A 204 8.49 14.87 -6.54
N GLU A 205 8.56 15.08 -7.86
CA GLU A 205 8.12 16.34 -8.46
C GLU A 205 6.63 16.59 -8.21
N VAL A 206 5.78 15.58 -8.38
CA VAL A 206 4.33 15.72 -8.13
C VAL A 206 4.05 15.91 -6.64
N LEU A 207 4.73 15.18 -5.76
CA LEU A 207 4.58 15.35 -4.32
C LEU A 207 5.10 16.72 -3.87
N ASP A 208 6.27 17.17 -4.35
CA ASP A 208 6.87 18.44 -3.94
C ASP A 208 6.08 19.64 -4.46
N GLN A 209 5.57 19.58 -5.69
CA GLN A 209 4.74 20.63 -6.29
C GLN A 209 3.40 20.81 -5.57
N GLY A 210 2.73 19.71 -5.20
CA GLY A 210 1.43 19.77 -4.52
C GLY A 210 1.50 19.90 -3.00
N ILE A 211 2.59 19.47 -2.35
CA ILE A 211 2.63 19.26 -0.89
C ILE A 211 3.62 20.18 -0.18
N GLY A 212 4.67 20.66 -0.86
CA GLY A 212 5.78 21.38 -0.23
C GLY A 212 5.50 22.86 0.09
N LYS A 213 4.51 23.50 -0.54
CA LYS A 213 4.29 24.95 -0.39
C LYS A 213 3.67 25.29 0.96
N GLY A 214 4.46 25.70 1.96
CA GLY A 214 3.95 26.31 3.21
C GLY A 214 3.81 25.37 4.41
N LYS A 215 4.59 24.29 4.48
CA LYS A 215 4.60 23.40 5.66
C LYS A 215 5.32 24.02 6.86
N ALA A 216 4.81 23.70 8.04
CA ALA A 216 5.48 23.98 9.30
C ALA A 216 6.68 23.04 9.46
N LYS A 217 7.85 23.60 9.76
CA LYS A 217 9.11 22.84 9.98
C LYS A 217 8.97 21.70 11.01
N GLU A 218 7.99 21.79 11.91
CA GLU A 218 7.70 20.79 12.94
C GLU A 218 7.13 19.49 12.36
N GLU A 219 6.22 19.56 11.38
CA GLU A 219 5.67 18.35 10.74
C GLU A 219 6.75 17.57 10.00
N ASP A 220 7.66 18.30 9.34
CA ASP A 220 8.76 17.72 8.58
C ASP A 220 9.77 17.02 9.50
N ALA A 221 10.05 17.62 10.67
CA ALA A 221 10.89 17.01 11.69
C ALA A 221 10.26 15.73 12.26
N HIS A 222 8.95 15.72 12.47
CA HIS A 222 8.22 14.54 12.93
C HIS A 222 8.24 13.42 11.88
N LEU A 223 7.98 13.72 10.60
CA LEU A 223 8.09 12.74 9.52
C LEU A 223 9.51 12.19 9.38
N LEU A 224 10.54 13.04 9.49
CA LEU A 224 11.93 12.60 9.45
C LEU A 224 12.26 11.64 10.62
N ASN A 225 11.74 11.91 11.81
CA ASN A 225 11.92 11.04 12.97
C ASN A 225 11.22 9.68 12.78
N ILE A 226 10.00 9.68 12.23
CA ILE A 226 9.32 8.43 11.84
C ILE A 226 10.19 7.65 10.84
N ASN A 227 10.77 8.32 9.85
CA ASN A 227 11.57 7.66 8.83
C ASN A 227 12.83 7.00 9.40
N LYS A 228 13.52 7.69 10.31
CA LYS A 228 14.66 7.13 11.05
C LYS A 228 14.22 5.91 11.86
N ALA A 229 13.09 6.00 12.56
CA ALA A 229 12.55 4.89 13.34
C ALA A 229 12.20 3.68 12.45
N LEU A 230 11.55 3.90 11.30
CA LEU A 230 11.22 2.84 10.34
C LEU A 230 12.46 2.15 9.79
N VAL A 231 13.51 2.89 9.46
CA VAL A 231 14.79 2.34 8.98
C VAL A 231 15.48 1.51 10.06
N ILE A 232 15.57 2.04 11.28
CA ILE A 232 16.18 1.32 12.41
C ILE A 232 15.39 0.03 12.69
N LEU A 233 14.07 0.13 12.75
CA LEU A 233 13.18 -1.01 12.97
C LEU A 233 13.35 -2.06 11.87
N SER A 234 13.44 -1.64 10.61
CA SER A 234 13.67 -2.52 9.47
C SER A 234 15.01 -3.25 9.56
N GLY A 235 16.08 -2.55 9.96
CA GLY A 235 17.40 -3.15 10.19
C GLY A 235 17.40 -4.15 11.34
N VAL A 236 16.74 -3.81 12.45
CA VAL A 236 16.61 -4.70 13.62
C VAL A 236 15.85 -5.98 13.25
N PHE A 237 14.69 -5.87 12.60
CA PHE A 237 13.91 -7.04 12.17
C PHE A 237 14.69 -7.93 11.20
N SER A 238 15.38 -7.32 10.24
CA SER A 238 16.19 -8.07 9.27
C SER A 238 17.36 -8.79 9.94
N SER A 239 18.00 -8.15 10.91
CA SER A 239 19.09 -8.73 11.69
C SER A 239 18.61 -9.89 12.57
N ILE A 240 17.46 -9.74 13.23
CA ILE A 240 16.83 -10.80 14.04
C ILE A 240 16.51 -12.00 13.15
N MET A 241 15.86 -11.80 12.00
CA MET A 241 15.53 -12.89 11.07
C MET A 241 16.78 -13.61 10.54
N ALA A 242 17.83 -12.86 10.22
CA ALA A 242 19.11 -13.42 9.79
C ALA A 242 19.80 -14.23 10.91
N ALA A 243 19.82 -13.70 12.13
CA ALA A 243 20.39 -14.38 13.29
C ALA A 243 19.63 -15.68 13.60
N MET A 244 18.30 -15.64 13.57
CA MET A 244 17.47 -16.83 13.76
C MET A 244 17.77 -17.90 12.70
N HIS A 245 17.91 -17.50 11.44
CA HIS A 245 18.27 -18.43 10.37
C HIS A 245 19.66 -19.02 10.59
N PHE A 246 20.63 -18.20 10.99
CA PHE A 246 21.98 -18.65 11.31
C PHE A 246 21.97 -19.71 12.42
N PHE A 247 21.33 -19.41 13.55
CA PHE A 247 21.23 -20.34 14.69
C PHE A 247 20.50 -21.64 14.34
N THR A 248 19.51 -21.55 13.46
CA THR A 248 18.81 -22.73 12.91
C THR A 248 19.77 -23.61 12.11
N LYS A 249 20.59 -23.03 11.24
CA LYS A 249 21.50 -23.78 10.39
C LYS A 249 22.72 -24.33 11.13
N THR A 250 23.17 -23.67 12.21
CA THR A 250 24.24 -24.19 13.06
C THR A 250 23.79 -25.29 14.01
N GLY A 251 22.51 -25.67 14.02
CA GLY A 251 21.96 -26.69 14.92
C GLY A 251 21.82 -26.22 16.37
N VAL A 252 21.87 -24.91 16.62
CA VAL A 252 21.62 -24.33 17.95
C VAL A 252 20.11 -24.25 18.20
N LEU A 253 19.34 -23.98 17.15
CA LEU A 253 17.89 -24.09 17.14
C LEU A 253 17.50 -25.30 16.29
N GLU A 254 16.85 -26.27 16.92
CA GLU A 254 16.24 -27.39 16.20
C GLU A 254 14.97 -26.87 15.51
N LEU A 255 15.00 -26.84 14.18
CA LEU A 255 13.80 -26.67 13.35
C LEU A 255 13.70 -27.86 12.40
N PRO A 256 12.49 -28.14 11.85
CA PRO A 256 12.30 -29.17 10.84
C PRO A 256 13.25 -28.85 9.70
N GLN A 257 14.27 -29.71 9.54
CA GLN A 257 15.43 -29.35 8.75
C GLN A 257 15.00 -29.10 7.29
N SER A 258 15.04 -27.82 6.89
CA SER A 258 15.17 -27.51 5.47
C SER A 258 16.58 -27.94 5.06
N PRO A 259 16.71 -28.72 3.98
CA PRO A 259 18.00 -29.26 3.57
C PRO A 259 18.97 -28.09 3.30
N PRO A 260 20.26 -28.25 3.63
CA PRO A 260 21.28 -27.25 3.33
C PRO A 260 21.35 -26.98 1.81
N LEU A 261 21.64 -25.76 1.35
CA LEU A 261 21.71 -25.50 -0.10
C LEU A 261 22.82 -26.28 -0.77
N ILE A 262 23.99 -26.39 -0.14
CA ILE A 262 25.22 -26.88 -0.79
C ILE A 262 25.94 -27.90 0.11
N THR A 263 26.43 -27.45 1.26
CA THR A 263 27.13 -28.22 2.29
C THR A 263 26.93 -27.51 3.63
N ASN A 264 27.10 -28.20 4.76
CA ASN A 264 27.06 -27.59 6.10
C ASN A 264 28.32 -26.78 6.42
N ASP A 265 29.07 -26.36 5.41
CA ASP A 265 30.27 -25.55 5.60
C ASP A 265 29.86 -24.13 6.01
N LEU A 266 30.55 -23.61 7.03
CA LEU A 266 30.34 -22.26 7.56
C LEU A 266 30.20 -21.15 6.49
N PRO A 267 31.00 -21.06 5.41
CA PRO A 267 30.85 -20.00 4.42
C PRO A 267 29.50 -20.01 3.70
N PHE A 268 28.90 -21.18 3.44
CA PHE A 268 27.59 -21.26 2.79
C PHE A 268 26.47 -20.84 3.73
N ILE A 269 26.57 -21.21 5.01
CA ILE A 269 25.63 -20.76 6.05
C ILE A 269 25.65 -19.23 6.15
N ILE A 270 26.84 -18.61 6.19
CA ILE A 270 26.99 -17.15 6.23
C ILE A 270 26.35 -16.50 4.98
N MET A 271 26.57 -17.08 3.80
CA MET A 271 25.99 -16.58 2.55
C MET A 271 24.44 -16.67 2.58
N GLU A 272 23.87 -17.81 2.97
CA GLU A 272 22.41 -17.97 3.11
C GLU A 272 21.82 -16.97 4.10
N THR A 273 22.45 -16.80 5.26
CA THR A 273 22.05 -15.82 6.28
C THR A 273 22.07 -14.39 5.73
N TYR A 274 23.11 -14.03 4.99
CA TYR A 274 23.20 -12.72 4.34
C TYR A 274 22.09 -12.52 3.30
N ILE A 275 21.78 -13.54 2.51
CA ILE A 275 20.70 -13.46 1.52
C ILE A 275 19.34 -13.24 2.21
N ILE A 276 19.07 -13.94 3.31
CA ILE A 276 17.83 -13.74 4.09
C ILE A 276 17.78 -12.34 4.70
N PHE A 277 18.91 -11.84 5.21
CA PHE A 277 19.03 -10.46 5.67
C PHE A 277 18.67 -9.46 4.57
N VAL A 278 19.23 -9.61 3.36
CA VAL A 278 18.94 -8.74 2.21
C VAL A 278 17.49 -8.87 1.75
N THR A 279 16.95 -10.10 1.71
CA THR A 279 15.56 -10.39 1.34
C THR A 279 14.60 -9.66 2.29
N GLN A 280 14.75 -9.86 3.60
CA GLN A 280 13.92 -9.19 4.61
C GLN A 280 14.07 -7.67 4.55
N SER A 281 15.31 -7.19 4.42
CA SER A 281 15.59 -5.76 4.35
C SER A 281 14.94 -5.12 3.13
N SER A 282 14.95 -5.79 1.98
CA SER A 282 14.33 -5.30 0.74
C SER A 282 12.82 -5.16 0.89
N ILE A 283 12.16 -6.15 1.51
CA ILE A 283 10.71 -6.13 1.74
C ILE A 283 10.33 -4.98 2.68
N LEU A 284 11.02 -4.88 3.83
CA LEU A 284 10.73 -3.83 4.82
C LEU A 284 11.11 -2.43 4.32
N MET A 285 12.14 -2.32 3.48
CA MET A 285 12.49 -1.07 2.81
C MET A 285 11.37 -0.62 1.87
N LEU A 286 10.87 -1.53 1.03
CA LEU A 286 9.77 -1.22 0.11
C LEU A 286 8.51 -0.83 0.88
N ALA A 287 8.21 -1.53 1.96
CA ALA A 287 7.09 -1.22 2.85
C ALA A 287 7.28 0.14 3.53
N SER A 288 8.50 0.48 3.96
CA SER A 288 8.84 1.77 4.56
C SER A 288 8.69 2.91 3.55
N LEU A 289 9.19 2.74 2.32
CA LEU A 289 8.99 3.71 1.22
C LEU A 289 7.50 3.97 0.98
N PHE A 290 6.73 2.89 0.84
CA PHE A 290 5.28 2.98 0.66
C PHE A 290 4.60 3.71 1.82
N SER A 291 4.94 3.34 3.05
CA SER A 291 4.40 3.97 4.26
C SER A 291 4.67 5.47 4.28
N GLN A 292 5.86 5.91 3.88
CA GLN A 292 6.21 7.32 3.87
C GLN A 292 5.44 8.11 2.82
N LEU A 293 5.31 7.58 1.61
CA LEU A 293 4.52 8.22 0.55
C LEU A 293 3.05 8.36 0.97
N CYS A 294 2.49 7.34 1.63
CA CYS A 294 1.15 7.38 2.20
C CYS A 294 1.02 8.41 3.33
N LEU A 295 2.00 8.50 4.24
CA LEU A 295 1.97 9.51 5.32
C LEU A 295 2.06 10.93 4.78
N ILE A 296 2.89 11.16 3.76
CA ILE A 296 2.99 12.44 3.06
C ILE A 296 1.64 12.78 2.41
N LEU A 297 1.00 11.82 1.75
CA LEU A 297 -0.33 11.99 1.17
C LEU A 297 -1.39 12.29 2.25
N CYS A 298 -1.40 11.56 3.37
CA CYS A 298 -2.30 11.80 4.51
C CYS A 298 -2.16 13.22 5.08
N SER A 299 -0.93 13.67 5.33
CA SER A 299 -0.66 15.04 5.82
C SER A 299 -1.24 16.09 4.86
N SER A 300 -1.13 15.84 3.56
CA SER A 300 -1.62 16.77 2.53
C SER A 300 -3.14 16.77 2.42
N ILE A 301 -3.77 15.61 2.57
CA ILE A 301 -5.23 15.51 2.67
C ILE A 301 -5.74 16.28 3.90
N ARG A 302 -5.11 16.13 5.07
CA ARG A 302 -5.50 16.87 6.28
C ARG A 302 -5.40 18.37 6.08
N ARG A 303 -4.35 18.81 5.39
CA ARG A 303 -4.17 20.21 5.03
C ARG A 303 -5.26 20.70 4.09
N LEU A 304 -5.59 19.96 3.05
CA LEU A 304 -6.70 20.29 2.16
C LEU A 304 -8.02 20.42 2.96
N CYS A 305 -8.29 19.49 3.88
CA CYS A 305 -9.46 19.58 4.77
C CYS A 305 -9.45 20.85 5.65
N ALA A 306 -8.28 21.31 6.07
CA ALA A 306 -8.12 22.56 6.83
C ALA A 306 -8.28 23.81 5.94
N GLU A 307 -7.90 23.75 4.66
CA GLU A 307 -8.09 24.84 3.69
C GLU A 307 -9.56 24.99 3.24
N MET A 308 -10.32 23.89 3.28
CA MET A 308 -11.78 23.92 3.07
C MET A 308 -12.55 24.59 4.21
N LEU A 309 -11.91 24.80 5.37
CA LEU A 309 -12.51 25.45 6.52
C LEU A 309 -12.28 26.96 6.48
N PRO A 310 -13.33 27.78 6.51
CA PRO A 310 -13.16 29.22 6.64
C PRO A 310 -12.50 29.56 7.98
N VAL A 311 -11.44 30.37 7.91
CA VAL A 311 -10.67 30.82 9.08
C VAL A 311 -11.34 32.03 9.78
N HIS A 312 -12.32 32.65 9.15
CA HIS A 312 -12.95 33.89 9.62
C HIS A 312 -14.48 33.77 9.72
N GLU A 313 -15.04 34.39 10.75
CA GLU A 313 -16.49 34.43 11.02
C GLU A 313 -17.26 35.36 10.05
N GLU A 314 -16.56 36.17 9.26
CA GLU A 314 -17.18 37.06 8.27
C GLU A 314 -17.55 36.27 6.98
N CYS A 315 -18.82 36.36 6.53
CA CYS A 315 -19.26 35.69 5.29
C CYS A 315 -18.33 36.13 4.12
N PRO A 316 -17.57 35.22 3.48
CA PRO A 316 -16.63 35.55 2.41
C PRO A 316 -17.38 36.17 1.24
N THR A 317 -16.74 37.00 0.40
CA THR A 317 -17.36 37.55 -0.84
C THR A 317 -17.48 36.49 -1.95
N THR A 318 -18.38 36.68 -2.94
CA THR A 318 -18.64 35.65 -3.97
C THR A 318 -17.37 35.32 -4.76
N GLU A 319 -16.58 36.34 -5.11
CA GLU A 319 -15.30 36.16 -5.79
C GLU A 319 -14.29 35.40 -4.92
N GLN A 320 -14.25 35.66 -3.61
CA GLN A 320 -13.40 34.92 -2.67
C GLN A 320 -13.84 33.46 -2.56
N SER A 321 -15.14 33.18 -2.47
CA SER A 321 -15.68 31.82 -2.43
C SER A 321 -15.37 31.04 -3.71
N LEU A 322 -15.55 31.66 -4.89
CA LEU A 322 -15.21 31.03 -6.16
C LEU A 322 -13.72 30.74 -6.27
N LYS A 323 -12.88 31.69 -5.86
CA LYS A 323 -11.43 31.50 -5.84
C LYS A 323 -11.04 30.37 -4.89
N GLN A 324 -11.62 30.33 -3.68
CA GLN A 324 -11.36 29.27 -2.71
C GLN A 324 -11.78 27.90 -3.25
N ILE A 325 -12.98 27.78 -3.85
CA ILE A 325 -13.44 26.53 -4.48
C ILE A 325 -12.47 26.10 -5.59
N HIS A 326 -12.01 27.03 -6.41
CA HIS A 326 -11.08 26.76 -7.49
C HIS A 326 -9.71 26.28 -6.96
N ASP A 327 -9.16 26.97 -5.96
CA ASP A 327 -7.88 26.62 -5.34
C ASP A 327 -7.96 25.22 -4.68
N VAL A 328 -9.07 24.94 -3.97
CA VAL A 328 -9.36 23.62 -3.37
C VAL A 328 -9.47 22.54 -4.45
N GLN A 329 -10.12 22.84 -5.58
CA GLN A 329 -10.27 21.89 -6.69
C GLN A 329 -8.93 21.54 -7.32
N ILE A 330 -8.06 22.53 -7.53
CA ILE A 330 -6.70 22.30 -8.06
C ILE A 330 -5.91 21.43 -7.09
N HIS A 331 -5.89 21.78 -5.81
CA HIS A 331 -5.14 21.03 -4.80
C HIS A 331 -5.67 19.59 -4.67
N TYR A 332 -7.00 19.38 -4.73
CA TYR A 332 -7.59 18.05 -4.76
C TYR A 332 -7.14 17.23 -5.98
N GLN A 333 -7.09 17.84 -7.17
CA GLN A 333 -6.63 17.16 -8.39
C GLN A 333 -5.15 16.77 -8.29
N GLU A 334 -4.30 17.61 -7.70
CA GLU A 334 -2.90 17.30 -7.44
C GLU A 334 -2.75 16.10 -6.50
N LEU A 335 -3.53 16.06 -5.41
CA LEU A 335 -3.57 14.90 -4.50
C LEU A 335 -4.05 13.63 -5.19
N TYR A 336 -5.05 13.73 -6.06
CA TYR A 336 -5.55 12.60 -6.82
C TYR A 336 -4.48 12.05 -7.79
N ASN A 337 -3.75 12.94 -8.47
CA ASN A 337 -2.64 12.57 -9.34
C ASN A 337 -1.49 11.91 -8.54
N ALA A 338 -1.15 12.46 -7.37
CA ALA A 338 -0.14 11.87 -6.48
C ALA A 338 -0.57 10.46 -6.02
N LYS A 339 -1.84 10.29 -5.63
CA LYS A 339 -2.41 8.98 -5.30
C LYS A 339 -2.31 8.00 -6.46
N ALA A 340 -2.70 8.41 -7.67
CA ALA A 340 -2.68 7.54 -8.85
C ALA A 340 -1.26 7.05 -9.15
N LEU A 341 -0.27 7.91 -8.94
CA LEU A 341 1.13 7.57 -9.14
C LEU A 341 1.70 6.65 -8.05
N ILE A 342 1.31 6.83 -6.78
CA ILE A 342 1.63 5.87 -5.71
C ILE A 342 1.04 4.50 -6.06
N GLU A 343 -0.21 4.48 -6.49
CA GLU A 343 -0.89 3.26 -6.89
C GLU A 343 -0.20 2.60 -8.09
N GLU A 344 0.13 3.32 -9.15
CA GLU A 344 0.83 2.76 -10.32
C GLU A 344 2.15 2.06 -9.93
N ASN A 345 2.88 2.61 -8.97
CA ASN A 345 4.18 2.07 -8.56
C ASN A 345 4.08 0.95 -7.52
N PHE A 346 3.10 0.98 -6.62
CA PHE A 346 3.03 0.05 -5.48
C PHE A 346 1.88 -0.95 -5.54
N SER A 347 0.89 -0.75 -6.42
CA SER A 347 -0.29 -1.61 -6.54
C SER A 347 0.08 -3.08 -6.78
N PHE A 348 1.07 -3.34 -7.64
CA PHE A 348 1.61 -4.69 -7.85
C PHE A 348 2.34 -5.23 -6.61
N ALA A 349 3.17 -4.41 -5.95
CA ALA A 349 3.91 -4.81 -4.75
C ALA A 349 2.97 -5.18 -3.59
N ILE A 350 1.89 -4.41 -3.39
CA ILE A 350 0.88 -4.67 -2.38
C ILE A 350 0.16 -5.99 -2.69
N PHE A 351 -0.33 -6.15 -3.92
CA PHE A 351 -1.02 -7.37 -4.34
C PHE A 351 -0.14 -8.60 -4.12
N PHE A 352 1.12 -8.52 -4.55
CA PHE A 352 2.10 -9.59 -4.42
C PHE A 352 2.43 -9.92 -2.96
N THR A 353 2.61 -8.89 -2.13
CA THR A 353 2.90 -9.06 -0.69
C THR A 353 1.75 -9.78 0.00
N TYR A 354 0.49 -9.38 -0.24
CA TYR A 354 -0.67 -10.08 0.30
C TYR A 354 -0.75 -11.51 -0.21
N GLY A 355 -0.54 -11.71 -1.52
CA GLY A 355 -0.54 -13.02 -2.17
C GLY A 355 0.50 -14.00 -1.59
N CYS A 356 1.62 -13.51 -1.08
CA CYS A 356 2.65 -14.36 -0.44
C CYS A 356 2.46 -14.47 1.08
N CYS A 357 2.17 -13.37 1.77
CA CYS A 357 2.04 -13.34 3.22
C CYS A 357 0.87 -14.17 3.73
N ILE A 358 -0.28 -14.16 3.05
CA ILE A 358 -1.46 -14.92 3.51
C ILE A 358 -1.18 -16.44 3.49
N PRO A 359 -0.74 -17.05 2.37
CA PRO A 359 -0.36 -18.46 2.37
C PRO A 359 0.78 -18.78 3.34
N MET A 360 1.79 -17.90 3.46
CA MET A 360 2.88 -18.10 4.42
C MET A 360 2.38 -18.19 5.86
N ILE A 361 1.46 -17.30 6.28
CA ILE A 361 0.87 -17.37 7.62
C ILE A 361 0.11 -18.68 7.79
N CYS A 362 -0.74 -19.07 6.84
CA CYS A 362 -1.48 -20.33 6.90
C CYS A 362 -0.56 -21.56 7.03
N PHE A 363 0.51 -21.61 6.23
CA PHE A 363 1.48 -22.70 6.25
C PHE A 363 2.30 -22.74 7.53
N LEU A 364 2.77 -21.58 8.02
CA LEU A 364 3.50 -21.51 9.29
C LEU A 364 2.60 -21.90 10.47
N SER A 365 1.34 -21.46 10.47
CA SER A 365 0.36 -21.86 11.49
C SER A 365 0.05 -23.36 11.45
N TYR A 366 0.00 -23.97 10.26
CA TYR A 366 -0.12 -25.43 10.12
C TYR A 366 1.07 -26.17 10.73
N ILE A 367 2.31 -25.73 10.43
CA ILE A 367 3.53 -26.32 11.00
C ILE A 367 3.52 -26.17 12.53
N LEU A 368 3.14 -24.99 13.04
CA LEU A 368 3.06 -24.72 14.47
C LEU A 368 2.12 -25.71 15.20
N LEU A 369 0.97 -26.04 14.60
CA LEU A 369 0.03 -27.02 15.16
C LEU A 369 0.58 -28.43 15.16
N LYS A 370 1.16 -28.86 14.03
CA LYS A 370 1.70 -30.21 13.88
C LYS A 370 2.87 -30.45 14.84
N ASN A 371 3.67 -29.41 15.10
CA ASN A 371 4.84 -29.50 15.95
C ASN A 371 4.56 -29.16 17.42
N SER A 372 3.41 -28.57 17.78
CA SER A 372 3.06 -28.28 19.19
C SER A 372 2.94 -29.55 20.07
N HIS A 373 2.92 -30.73 19.45
CA HIS A 373 2.88 -32.02 20.12
C HIS A 373 4.28 -32.58 20.44
N LEU A 374 5.34 -32.03 19.85
CA LEU A 374 6.74 -32.38 20.13
C LEU A 374 7.31 -31.28 21.04
N SER A 375 7.96 -31.65 22.14
CA SER A 375 8.24 -30.80 23.31
C SER A 375 9.26 -29.66 23.12
N ASP A 376 9.66 -29.34 21.89
CA ASP A 376 10.76 -28.43 21.64
C ASP A 376 10.28 -26.98 21.58
N THR A 377 10.30 -26.37 22.76
CA THR A 377 10.00 -24.94 22.99
C THR A 377 10.77 -24.01 22.05
N THR A 378 11.99 -24.37 21.67
CA THR A 378 12.88 -23.61 20.77
C THR A 378 12.33 -23.53 19.34
N GLU A 379 11.82 -24.64 18.81
CA GLU A 379 11.23 -24.71 17.48
C GLU A 379 9.98 -23.82 17.39
N THR A 380 9.13 -23.95 18.40
CA THR A 380 7.88 -23.18 18.52
C THR A 380 8.16 -21.68 18.54
N VAL A 381 9.16 -21.24 19.30
CA VAL A 381 9.57 -19.82 19.37
C VAL A 381 10.05 -19.31 18.02
N SER A 382 10.83 -20.11 17.29
CA SER A 382 11.30 -19.73 15.95
C SER A 382 10.14 -19.55 14.97
N LEU A 383 9.22 -20.51 14.92
CA LEU A 383 8.04 -20.43 14.05
C LEU A 383 7.16 -19.22 14.40
N LEU A 384 6.95 -18.95 15.69
CA LEU A 384 6.22 -17.77 16.15
C LEU A 384 6.90 -16.47 15.69
N MET A 385 8.23 -16.42 15.72
CA MET A 385 8.97 -15.27 15.23
C MET A 385 8.80 -15.07 13.72
N TRP A 386 8.80 -16.15 12.92
CA TRP A 386 8.49 -16.10 11.48
C TRP A 386 7.06 -15.59 11.20
N VAL A 387 6.07 -16.06 11.97
CA VAL A 387 4.68 -15.60 11.88
C VAL A 387 4.59 -14.13 12.23
N PHE A 388 5.20 -13.72 13.36
CA PHE A 388 5.22 -12.33 13.80
C PHE A 388 5.83 -11.42 12.74
N ASN A 389 6.99 -11.79 12.17
CA ASN A 389 7.64 -11.05 11.11
C ASN A 389 6.75 -10.90 9.86
N THR A 390 6.07 -11.97 9.45
CA THR A 390 5.17 -11.96 8.29
C THR A 390 3.95 -11.05 8.52
N ILE A 391 3.39 -11.07 9.73
CA ILE A 391 2.31 -10.17 10.13
C ILE A 391 2.80 -8.71 10.16
N THR A 392 3.99 -8.46 10.71
CA THR A 392 4.60 -7.12 10.74
C THR A 392 4.76 -6.54 9.33
N VAL A 393 5.27 -7.32 8.37
CA VAL A 393 5.36 -6.91 6.95
C VAL A 393 3.98 -6.55 6.40
N LEU A 394 2.97 -7.39 6.65
CA LEU A 394 1.60 -7.13 6.19
C LEU A 394 1.05 -5.82 6.78
N LEU A 395 1.29 -5.57 8.06
CA LEU A 395 0.85 -4.36 8.75
C LEU A 395 1.54 -3.09 8.22
N PHE A 396 2.83 -3.15 7.85
CA PHE A 396 3.54 -2.02 7.27
C PHE A 396 2.95 -1.54 5.94
N PHE A 397 2.39 -2.44 5.13
CA PHE A 397 1.63 -2.06 3.93
C PHE A 397 0.18 -1.68 4.24
N SER A 398 -0.44 -2.35 5.22
CA SER A 398 -1.86 -2.17 5.53
C SER A 398 -2.18 -0.83 6.20
N ILE A 399 -1.46 -0.51 7.29
CA ILE A 399 -1.80 0.62 8.17
C ILE A 399 -1.76 1.97 7.42
N PRO A 400 -0.71 2.29 6.65
CA PRO A 400 -0.64 3.57 5.94
C PRO A 400 -1.72 3.69 4.87
N ALA A 401 -2.05 2.59 4.19
CA ALA A 401 -3.13 2.58 3.20
C ALA A 401 -4.49 2.88 3.84
N PHE A 402 -4.75 2.36 5.04
CA PHE A 402 -5.99 2.65 5.77
C PHE A 402 -6.06 4.08 6.27
N MET A 403 -4.92 4.65 6.70
CA MET A 403 -4.86 6.05 7.07
C MET A 403 -5.20 6.95 5.88
N VAL A 404 -4.69 6.65 4.68
CA VAL A 404 -5.04 7.41 3.47
C VAL A 404 -6.53 7.34 3.18
N GLN A 405 -7.14 6.16 3.28
CA GLN A 405 -8.57 6.01 3.06
C GLN A 405 -9.40 6.80 4.10
N GLU A 406 -9.08 6.67 5.39
CA GLU A 406 -9.82 7.32 6.47
C GLU A 406 -9.73 8.85 6.37
N GLU A 407 -8.55 9.39 6.06
CA GLU A 407 -8.40 10.82 5.82
C GLU A 407 -9.10 11.26 4.53
N GLY A 408 -9.07 10.43 3.48
CA GLY A 408 -9.76 10.66 2.21
C GLY A 408 -11.28 10.77 2.37
N GLU A 409 -11.88 9.98 3.26
CA GLU A 409 -13.32 10.06 3.57
C GLU A 409 -13.69 11.38 4.26
N LYS A 410 -12.79 11.97 5.06
CA LYS A 410 -13.01 13.26 5.73
C LYS A 410 -13.05 14.45 4.77
N ILE A 411 -12.44 14.33 3.58
CA ILE A 411 -12.49 15.36 2.53
C ILE A 411 -13.94 15.65 2.17
N LEU A 412 -14.74 14.61 1.96
CA LEU A 412 -16.13 14.75 1.55
C LEU A 412 -16.96 15.45 2.64
N SER A 413 -16.79 15.07 3.91
CA SER A 413 -17.45 15.76 5.02
C SER A 413 -17.01 17.23 5.15
N SER A 414 -15.73 17.52 4.87
CA SER A 414 -15.21 18.89 4.91
C SER A 414 -15.77 19.73 3.76
N CYS A 415 -15.93 19.12 2.58
CA CYS A 415 -16.60 19.74 1.43
C CYS A 415 -18.06 20.06 1.75
N PHE A 416 -18.82 19.17 2.38
CA PHE A 416 -20.20 19.48 2.79
C PHE A 416 -20.28 20.59 3.83
N ARG A 417 -19.34 20.63 4.79
CA ARG A 417 -19.28 21.74 5.74
C ARG A 417 -18.94 23.06 5.05
N MET A 418 -17.96 23.05 4.14
CA MET A 418 -17.65 24.21 3.30
C MET A 418 -18.89 24.66 2.53
N TYR A 419 -19.68 23.73 1.96
CA TYR A 419 -20.92 24.06 1.26
C TYR A 419 -21.91 24.81 2.16
N HIS A 420 -22.15 24.31 3.38
CA HIS A 420 -23.07 24.96 4.32
C HIS A 420 -22.58 26.32 4.82
N GLU A 421 -21.28 26.45 5.09
CA GLU A 421 -20.70 27.70 5.62
C GLU A 421 -20.52 28.77 4.53
N THR A 422 -20.33 28.36 3.27
CA THR A 422 -20.20 29.30 2.14
C THR A 422 -21.56 29.81 1.65
N LEU A 423 -22.64 29.08 1.91
CA LEU A 423 -24.01 29.45 1.56
C LEU A 423 -24.67 30.27 2.68
N CYS A 424 -24.25 31.53 2.87
CA CYS A 424 -25.07 32.53 3.56
C CYS A 424 -26.31 32.84 2.67
N GLU A 425 -27.50 33.01 3.27
CA GLU A 425 -28.87 32.91 2.74
C GLU A 425 -29.24 33.58 1.37
N ASP A 426 -28.36 34.34 0.71
CA ASP A 426 -28.71 35.20 -0.43
C ASP A 426 -27.72 35.18 -1.62
N ARG A 427 -27.02 34.07 -1.91
CA ARG A 427 -25.90 34.09 -2.89
C ARG A 427 -26.01 33.24 -4.15
N ASP A 428 -25.32 33.76 -5.18
CA ASP A 428 -25.28 33.38 -6.59
C ASP A 428 -25.37 31.87 -6.90
N LEU A 429 -26.29 31.53 -7.80
CA LEU A 429 -26.43 30.20 -8.44
C LEU A 429 -25.10 29.62 -8.95
N LEU A 430 -24.16 30.50 -9.32
CA LEU A 430 -22.83 30.13 -9.80
C LEU A 430 -22.01 29.40 -8.72
N VAL A 431 -21.96 29.94 -7.49
CA VAL A 431 -21.18 29.34 -6.38
C VAL A 431 -21.76 27.99 -6.02
N MET A 432 -23.09 27.90 -5.95
CA MET A 432 -23.81 26.65 -5.69
C MET A 432 -23.48 25.59 -6.76
N SER A 433 -23.52 25.96 -8.05
CA SER A 433 -23.21 25.04 -9.14
C SER A 433 -21.76 24.52 -9.11
N GLN A 434 -20.79 25.39 -8.83
CA GLN A 434 -19.38 25.02 -8.74
C GLN A 434 -19.12 24.11 -7.54
N MET A 435 -19.78 24.39 -6.42
CA MET A 435 -19.63 23.58 -5.21
C MET A 435 -20.29 22.20 -5.35
N GLN A 436 -21.44 22.12 -6.03
CA GLN A 436 -22.07 20.85 -6.37
C GLN A 436 -21.17 20.03 -7.30
N PHE A 437 -20.56 20.67 -8.31
CA PHE A 437 -19.58 20.01 -9.18
C PHE A 437 -18.38 19.45 -8.39
N LEU A 438 -17.82 20.25 -7.48
CA LEU A 438 -16.72 19.83 -6.61
C LEU A 438 -17.10 18.63 -5.73
N SER A 439 -18.29 18.68 -5.12
CA SER A 439 -18.79 17.59 -4.28
C SER A 439 -18.97 16.29 -5.07
N ILE A 440 -19.56 16.37 -6.27
CA ILE A 440 -19.70 15.22 -7.17
C ILE A 440 -18.33 14.68 -7.59
N GLN A 441 -17.37 15.57 -7.92
CA GLN A 441 -16.00 15.18 -8.22
C GLN A 441 -15.40 14.41 -7.05
N MET A 442 -15.42 14.97 -5.84
CA MET A 442 -14.87 14.32 -4.64
C MET A 442 -15.55 12.99 -4.30
N HIS A 443 -16.87 12.89 -4.52
CA HIS A 443 -17.63 11.68 -4.30
C HIS A 443 -17.27 10.56 -5.30
N THR A 444 -17.06 10.92 -6.58
CA THR A 444 -16.74 9.97 -7.66
C THR A 444 -15.27 9.55 -7.65
N SER A 445 -14.34 10.46 -7.36
CA SER A 445 -12.90 10.21 -7.41
C SER A 445 -12.29 9.96 -6.02
N ARG A 446 -12.91 9.11 -5.20
CA ARG A 446 -12.45 8.86 -3.82
C ARG A 446 -10.96 8.51 -3.75
N ILE A 447 -10.23 9.17 -2.84
CA ILE A 447 -8.82 8.92 -2.60
C ILE A 447 -8.67 7.63 -1.78
N GLN A 448 -8.66 6.50 -2.47
CA GLN A 448 -8.50 5.17 -1.89
C GLN A 448 -7.49 4.35 -2.71
N LEU A 449 -6.55 3.69 -2.04
CA LEU A 449 -5.54 2.87 -2.71
C LEU A 449 -6.11 1.47 -3.02
N THR A 450 -5.81 0.95 -4.21
CA THR A 450 -6.14 -0.44 -4.58
C THR A 450 -4.90 -1.29 -4.76
N ALA A 451 -5.06 -2.59 -4.54
CA ALA A 451 -4.04 -3.61 -4.77
C ALA A 451 -4.31 -4.32 -6.10
N GLY A 452 -3.50 -4.02 -7.11
CA GLY A 452 -3.59 -4.53 -8.48
C GLY A 452 -4.93 -4.27 -9.19
N ASN A 453 -5.71 -3.26 -8.79
CA ASN A 453 -7.12 -3.09 -9.18
C ASN A 453 -8.03 -4.28 -8.80
N PHE A 454 -7.56 -5.22 -7.98
CA PHE A 454 -8.35 -6.38 -7.54
C PHE A 454 -9.21 -6.07 -6.33
N PHE A 455 -8.66 -5.35 -5.35
CA PHE A 455 -9.37 -4.97 -4.13
C PHE A 455 -8.91 -3.63 -3.59
N VAL A 456 -9.83 -2.91 -2.94
CA VAL A 456 -9.56 -1.64 -2.26
C VAL A 456 -8.94 -1.93 -0.90
N MET A 457 -7.88 -1.23 -0.54
CA MET A 457 -7.19 -1.40 0.74
C MET A 457 -8.03 -0.79 1.87
N THR A 458 -8.92 -1.59 2.46
CA THR A 458 -9.79 -1.17 3.56
C THR A 458 -9.50 -1.92 4.85
N ARG A 459 -9.76 -1.28 6.00
CA ARG A 459 -9.68 -1.94 7.33
C ARG A 459 -10.48 -3.24 7.38
N LYS A 460 -11.64 -3.24 6.72
CA LYS A 460 -12.53 -4.41 6.62
C LYS A 460 -11.82 -5.59 5.98
N ILE A 461 -11.08 -5.39 4.89
CA ILE A 461 -10.34 -6.47 4.22
C ILE A 461 -9.26 -7.08 5.12
N LEU A 462 -8.51 -6.29 5.89
CA LEU A 462 -7.54 -6.86 6.83
C LEU A 462 -8.22 -7.70 7.91
N LEU A 463 -9.31 -7.21 8.48
CA LEU A 463 -10.08 -7.96 9.48
C LEU A 463 -10.68 -9.25 8.89
N THR A 464 -11.22 -9.19 7.68
CA THR A 464 -11.70 -10.37 6.96
C THR A 464 -10.58 -11.36 6.70
N LEU A 465 -9.38 -10.90 6.33
CA LEU A 465 -8.22 -11.76 6.09
C LEU A 465 -7.73 -12.42 7.38
N ILE A 466 -7.60 -11.67 8.47
CA ILE A 466 -7.24 -12.21 9.78
C ILE A 466 -8.29 -13.23 10.24
N SER A 467 -9.58 -12.91 10.07
CA SER A 467 -10.67 -13.84 10.36
C SER A 467 -10.57 -15.10 9.51
N ALA A 468 -10.29 -15.00 8.22
CA ALA A 468 -10.16 -16.14 7.33
C ALA A 468 -8.98 -17.04 7.71
N ILE A 469 -7.81 -16.44 8.04
CA ILE A 469 -6.64 -17.17 8.54
C ILE A 469 -7.00 -17.91 9.84
N PHE A 470 -7.68 -17.24 10.77
CA PHE A 470 -8.08 -17.84 12.04
C PHE A 470 -9.12 -18.95 11.85
N THR A 471 -10.11 -18.76 10.98
CA THR A 471 -11.09 -19.79 10.63
C THR A 471 -10.41 -21.01 10.00
N TYR A 472 -9.49 -20.79 9.06
CA TYR A 472 -8.72 -21.87 8.45
C TYR A 472 -7.90 -22.64 9.48
N PHE A 473 -7.26 -21.92 10.41
CA PHE A 473 -6.53 -22.50 11.53
C PHE A 473 -7.44 -23.38 12.41
N LEU A 474 -8.61 -22.87 12.82
CA LEU A 474 -9.55 -23.64 13.64
C LEU A 474 -10.05 -24.91 12.94
N ILE A 475 -10.33 -24.83 11.64
CA ILE A 475 -10.76 -25.98 10.84
C ILE A 475 -9.66 -27.06 10.83
N ILE A 476 -8.39 -26.68 10.65
CA ILE A 476 -7.27 -27.63 10.71
C ILE A 476 -7.20 -28.30 12.09
N VAL A 477 -7.29 -27.53 13.17
CA VAL A 477 -7.26 -28.07 14.54
C VAL A 477 -8.38 -29.08 14.76
N GLN A 478 -9.59 -28.77 14.28
CA GLN A 478 -10.74 -29.66 14.39
C GLN A 478 -10.50 -30.98 13.64
N PHE A 479 -10.07 -30.93 12.38
CA PHE A 479 -9.79 -32.14 11.59
C PHE A 479 -8.69 -33.01 12.22
N GLU A 480 -7.67 -32.40 12.80
CA GLU A 480 -6.61 -33.16 13.49
C GLU A 480 -7.13 -33.84 14.77
N SER A 481 -7.99 -33.15 15.53
CA SER A 481 -8.62 -33.72 16.73
C SER A 481 -9.51 -34.92 16.41
N GLU A 482 -10.30 -34.85 15.34
CA GLU A 482 -11.16 -35.95 14.88
C GLU A 482 -10.35 -37.14 14.35
N SER A 483 -9.27 -36.87 13.61
CA SER A 483 -8.36 -37.92 13.13
C SER A 483 -7.75 -38.73 14.27
N LYS A 484 -7.35 -38.05 15.36
CA LYS A 484 -6.80 -38.69 16.57
C LYS A 484 -7.85 -39.51 17.31
N ALA A 485 -9.09 -39.01 17.39
CA ALA A 485 -10.20 -39.75 18.01
C ALA A 485 -10.52 -41.06 17.26
N ASN A 486 -10.41 -41.04 15.93
CA ASN A 486 -10.71 -42.19 15.08
C ASN A 486 -9.57 -43.22 14.97
N ASN A 487 -8.32 -42.83 15.27
CA ASN A 487 -7.15 -43.72 15.29
C ASN A 487 -6.35 -43.56 16.60
N PRO A 488 -6.87 -44.07 17.73
CA PRO A 488 -6.14 -44.02 18.99
C PRO A 488 -4.84 -44.81 18.86
N LYS A 489 -3.69 -44.13 19.06
CA LYS A 489 -2.39 -44.80 19.13
C LYS A 489 -2.47 -45.88 20.22
N PRO A 490 -2.09 -47.15 19.92
CA PRO A 490 -2.09 -48.19 20.94
C PRO A 490 -1.18 -47.77 22.10
N PRO A 491 -1.57 -48.07 23.35
CA PRO A 491 -0.78 -47.68 24.52
C PRO A 491 0.63 -48.25 24.37
N ALA A 492 1.63 -47.39 24.57
CA ALA A 492 3.03 -47.80 24.55
C ALA A 492 3.21 -48.93 25.58
N LYS A 493 3.57 -50.12 25.09
CA LYS A 493 3.91 -51.24 25.97
C LYS A 493 5.19 -50.84 26.70
N GLY A 494 5.07 -50.62 28.01
CA GLY A 494 6.17 -50.41 28.93
C GLY A 494 6.97 -51.67 29.18
#